data_AF-A0A3D5R805-F1
#
_entry.id   AF-A0A3D5R805-F1
#
_cell.length_a   1.000
_cell.length_b   1.000
_cell.length_c   1.000
_cell.angle_alpha   90.00
_cell.angle_beta   90.00
_cell.angle_gamma   90.00
#
_symmetry.space_group_name_H-M   'P 1'
#
loop_
_entity.id
_entity.type
_entity.pdbx_description
1 polymer ?
#
loop_
_entity_poly.entity_id
_entity_poly.type
_entity_poly.pdbx_seq_one_letter_code
_entity_poly.pdbx_strand_id
1 'polypeptide(L)'
;KKAKLVKSKRGAYGGYILAKPAKEINVKEVLYVLEGSLSPVECVEFDSESKCNLYEECVTKILWKKILDDLNTFTKSVSLFNLKKCIESYENQNHFNFNI
;
A
#
# COMPACT_ATOMS: atom_id res chain seq x y z
N LYS A 1 -11.05 7.79 -6.10
CA LYS A 1 -11.12 8.96 -7.03
C LYS A 1 -10.23 10.13 -6.60
N LYS A 2 -10.32 10.62 -5.35
CA LYS A 2 -9.51 11.77 -4.86
C LYS A 2 -8.01 11.59 -5.07
N ALA A 3 -7.49 10.39 -4.82
CA ALA A 3 -6.10 10.03 -5.04
C ALA A 3 -5.70 9.71 -6.51
N LYS A 4 -6.57 9.97 -7.48
CA LYS A 4 -6.32 9.75 -8.92
C LYS A 4 -5.88 8.32 -9.31
N LEU A 5 -6.13 7.29 -8.48
CA LEU A 5 -5.86 5.89 -8.83
C LEU A 5 -6.96 5.25 -9.71
N VAL A 6 -8.18 5.78 -9.64
CA VAL A 6 -9.34 5.30 -10.43
C VAL A 6 -10.10 6.47 -11.06
N LYS A 7 -10.66 6.24 -12.24
CA LYS A 7 -11.55 7.16 -12.97
C LYS A 7 -12.96 6.58 -13.00
N SER A 8 -13.97 7.45 -12.88
CA SER A 8 -15.38 7.07 -12.99
C SER A 8 -15.86 7.22 -14.43
N LYS A 9 -16.48 6.20 -15.00
CA LYS A 9 -17.26 6.27 -16.24
C LYS A 9 -18.75 6.40 -15.89
N ARG A 10 -19.44 7.37 -16.49
CA ARG A 10 -20.89 7.57 -16.31
C ARG A 10 -21.69 6.83 -17.38
N GLY A 11 -22.98 6.61 -17.14
CA GLY A 11 -23.93 5.95 -18.03
C GLY A 11 -24.41 4.58 -17.51
N ALA A 12 -25.33 3.94 -18.23
CA ALA A 12 -25.90 2.63 -17.87
C ALA A 12 -24.84 1.52 -17.72
N TYR A 13 -23.73 1.62 -18.46
CA TYR A 13 -22.54 0.76 -18.35
C TYR A 13 -21.37 1.49 -17.68
N GLY A 14 -21.69 2.30 -16.69
CA GLY A 14 -20.73 3.05 -15.89
C GLY A 14 -19.94 2.15 -14.96
N GLY A 15 -19.02 2.75 -14.19
CA GLY A 15 -18.19 2.04 -13.24
C GLY A 15 -16.86 2.73 -13.02
N TYR A 16 -15.89 1.99 -12.48
CA TYR A 16 -14.54 2.48 -12.25
C TYR A 16 -13.54 1.73 -13.11
N ILE A 17 -12.60 2.48 -13.66
CA ILE A 17 -11.43 1.96 -14.35
C ILE A 17 -10.16 2.49 -13.67
N LEU A 18 -9.06 1.76 -13.79
CA LEU A 18 -7.76 2.27 -13.35
C LEU A 18 -7.44 3.57 -14.09
N ALA A 19 -6.92 4.55 -13.35
CA ALA A 19 -6.61 5.85 -13.92
C ALA A 19 -5.29 5.85 -14.72
N LYS A 20 -4.41 4.89 -14.44
CA LYS A 20 -3.10 4.63 -15.07
C LYS A 20 -2.87 3.10 -15.15
N PRO A 21 -1.91 2.61 -15.94
CA PRO A 21 -1.62 1.18 -16.05
C PRO A 21 -1.36 0.51 -14.69
N ALA A 22 -1.79 -0.75 -14.54
CA ALA A 22 -1.63 -1.50 -13.27
C ALA A 22 -0.17 -1.68 -12.83
N LYS A 23 0.78 -1.63 -13.77
CA LYS A 23 2.23 -1.66 -13.52
C LYS A 23 2.75 -0.38 -12.85
N GLU A 24 2.03 0.73 -13.00
CA GLU A 24 2.40 2.04 -12.46
C GLU A 24 1.70 2.39 -11.14
N ILE A 25 0.79 1.53 -10.67
CA ILE A 25 0.13 1.68 -9.36
C ILE A 25 0.82 0.72 -8.41
N ASN A 26 1.63 1.25 -7.49
CA ASN A 26 2.25 0.42 -6.46
C ASN A 26 1.30 0.19 -5.27
N VAL A 27 1.55 -0.89 -4.53
CA VAL A 27 0.74 -1.28 -3.38
C VAL A 27 0.79 -0.21 -2.28
N LYS A 28 1.95 0.46 -2.11
CA LYS A 28 2.09 1.59 -1.18
C LYS A 28 1.08 2.70 -1.46
N GLU A 29 0.86 3.09 -2.72
CA GLU A 29 -0.13 4.12 -3.08
C GLU A 29 -1.55 3.69 -2.68
N VAL A 30 -1.89 2.42 -2.86
CA VAL A 30 -3.22 1.90 -2.50
C VAL A 30 -3.40 1.91 -1.00
N LEU A 31 -2.44 1.33 -0.26
CA LEU A 31 -2.49 1.29 1.20
C LEU A 31 -2.52 2.69 1.79
N TYR A 32 -1.69 3.61 1.29
CA TYR A 32 -1.65 4.97 1.82
C TYR A 32 -2.97 5.73 1.63
N VAL A 33 -3.70 5.46 0.54
CA VAL A 33 -4.99 6.10 0.29
C VAL A 33 -6.10 5.55 1.18
N LEU A 34 -6.00 4.28 1.60
CA LEU A 34 -7.01 3.60 2.40
C LEU A 34 -6.74 3.74 3.90
N GLU A 35 -5.51 3.49 4.33
CA GLU A 35 -5.09 3.42 5.73
C GLU A 35 -4.32 4.66 6.19
N GLY A 36 -3.77 5.44 5.27
CA GLY A 36 -2.86 6.54 5.59
C GLY A 36 -1.42 6.06 5.80
N SER A 37 -0.76 6.62 6.81
CA SER A 37 0.63 6.26 7.09
C SER A 37 0.78 4.77 7.43
N LEU A 38 1.84 4.16 6.91
CA LEU A 38 2.22 2.79 7.24
C LEU A 38 3.11 2.70 8.48
N SER A 39 3.24 3.81 9.22
CA SER A 39 4.07 3.87 10.42
C SER A 39 3.56 2.90 11.49
N PRO A 40 4.38 1.95 11.98
CA PRO A 40 3.95 1.04 13.04
C PRO A 40 3.74 1.74 14.38
N VAL A 41 4.39 2.89 14.59
CA VAL A 41 4.31 3.71 15.79
C VAL A 41 4.33 5.20 15.40
N GLU A 42 3.63 6.04 16.16
CA GLU A 42 3.45 7.47 15.79
C GLU A 42 4.77 8.26 15.77
N CYS A 43 5.72 7.92 16.66
CA CYS A 43 6.93 8.71 16.84
C CYS A 43 7.85 8.69 15.60
N VAL A 44 7.84 7.61 14.80
CA VAL A 44 8.67 7.51 13.58
C VAL A 44 7.97 8.02 12.32
N GLU A 45 6.69 8.39 12.41
CA GLU A 45 5.94 8.97 11.30
C GLU A 45 6.33 10.44 11.06
N PHE A 46 6.44 11.20 12.15
CA PHE A 46 6.59 12.66 12.10
C PHE A 46 8.01 13.14 12.41
N ASP A 47 8.90 12.24 12.83
CA ASP A 47 10.29 12.54 13.24
C ASP A 47 10.34 13.76 14.18
N SER A 48 9.48 13.74 15.22
CA SER A 48 9.20 14.93 16.01
C SER A 48 9.15 14.65 17.52
N GLU A 49 9.98 15.37 18.27
CA GLU A 49 9.90 15.48 19.74
C GLU A 49 8.52 15.95 20.22
N SER A 50 7.82 16.77 19.43
CA SER A 50 6.51 17.34 19.79
C SER A 50 5.42 16.30 20.06
N LYS A 51 5.60 15.05 19.62
CA LYS A 51 4.67 13.95 19.85
C LYS A 51 5.17 12.91 20.85
N CYS A 52 6.44 12.98 21.25
CA CYS A 52 7.04 12.00 22.14
C CYS A 52 8.19 12.65 22.93
N ASN A 53 7.99 12.86 24.23
CA ASN A 53 9.01 13.45 25.11
C ASN A 53 10.28 12.59 25.22
N LEU A 54 10.17 11.29 24.92
CA LEU A 54 11.30 10.37 24.93
C LEU A 54 11.98 10.26 23.56
N TYR A 55 11.57 11.04 22.56
CA TYR A 55 12.01 10.81 21.18
C TYR A 55 13.52 10.75 21.05
N GLU A 56 14.27 11.71 21.60
CA GLU A 56 15.74 11.73 21.49
C GLU A 56 16.43 10.53 22.14
N GLU A 57 15.96 10.10 23.31
CA GLU A 57 16.60 9.04 24.09
C GLU A 57 16.05 7.63 23.78
N CYS A 58 14.95 7.54 23.02
CA CYS A 58 14.27 6.28 22.71
C CYS A 58 15.06 5.48 21.67
N VAL A 59 15.97 4.61 22.13
CA VAL A 59 16.76 3.70 21.27
C VAL A 59 15.88 2.84 20.35
N THR A 60 14.69 2.43 20.79
CA THR A 60 13.81 1.58 19.98
C THR A 60 13.24 2.31 18.75
N LYS A 61 13.29 3.66 18.70
CA LYS A 61 12.89 4.44 17.51
C LYS A 61 13.68 4.03 16.27
N ILE A 62 14.96 3.67 16.44
CA ILE A 62 15.86 3.26 15.36
C ILE A 62 15.33 1.97 14.68
N LEU A 63 14.90 1.00 15.50
CA LEU A 63 14.30 -0.24 15.00
C LEU A 63 13.00 0.05 14.24
N TRP A 64 12.10 0.85 14.84
CA TRP A 64 10.82 1.18 14.21
C TRP A 64 10.99 1.96 12.91
N LYS A 65 11.96 2.87 12.86
CA LYS A 65 12.29 3.63 11.65
C LYS A 65 12.75 2.70 10.53
N LYS A 66 13.63 1.74 10.86
CA LYS A 66 14.10 0.75 9.90
C LYS A 66 12.96 -0.13 9.36
N ILE A 67 12.06 -0.60 10.23
CA ILE A 67 10.88 -1.37 9.82
C ILE A 67 9.99 -0.55 8.87
N LEU A 68 9.72 0.71 9.20
CA LEU A 68 8.93 1.60 8.36
C LEU A 68 9.59 1.83 6.99
N ASP A 69 10.88 2.06 6.94
CA ASP A 69 11.61 2.31 5.70
C ASP A 69 11.63 1.06 4.80
N ASP A 70 11.80 -0.13 5.38
CA ASP A 70 11.76 -1.40 4.66
C ASP A 70 10.35 -1.71 4.15
N LEU A 71 9.32 -1.51 4.98
CA LEU A 71 7.92 -1.66 4.59
C LEU A 71 7.56 -0.72 3.43
N ASN A 72 7.98 0.54 3.53
CA ASN A 72 7.77 1.54 2.48
C ASN A 72 8.48 1.17 1.17
N THR A 73 9.69 0.63 1.26
CA THR A 73 10.48 0.23 0.10
C THR A 73 9.84 -0.98 -0.58
N PHE A 74 9.47 -1.99 0.20
CA PHE A 74 8.82 -3.20 -0.29
C PHE A 74 7.46 -2.92 -0.93
N THR A 75 6.57 -2.22 -0.21
CA THR A 75 5.23 -1.91 -0.74
C THR A 75 5.27 -1.00 -1.98
N LYS A 76 6.33 -0.20 -2.14
CA LYS A 76 6.56 0.60 -3.35
C LYS A 76 7.07 -0.23 -4.53
N SER A 77 7.80 -1.33 -4.29
CA SER A 77 8.35 -2.18 -5.36
C SER A 77 7.32 -3.13 -5.97
N VAL A 78 6.23 -3.44 -5.24
CA VAL A 78 5.14 -4.29 -5.72
C VAL A 78 4.05 -3.45 -6.39
N SER A 79 3.68 -3.80 -7.62
CA SER A 79 2.56 -3.17 -8.36
C SER A 79 1.28 -4.00 -8.35
N LEU A 80 0.14 -3.39 -8.66
CA LEU A 80 -1.12 -4.12 -8.87
C LEU A 80 -0.99 -5.18 -9.98
N PHE A 81 -0.15 -4.95 -10.98
CA PHE A 81 0.16 -5.96 -12.00
C PHE A 81 0.90 -7.16 -11.42
N ASN A 82 1.82 -6.95 -10.48
CA ASN A 82 2.50 -8.07 -9.79
C ASN A 82 1.49 -8.89 -8.99
N LEU A 83 0.59 -8.25 -8.24
CA LEU A 83 -0.45 -8.95 -7.49
C LEU A 83 -1.38 -9.76 -8.41
N LYS A 84 -1.79 -9.18 -9.54
CA LYS A 84 -2.55 -9.92 -10.56
C LYS A 84 -1.79 -11.16 -11.04
N LYS A 85 -0.50 -11.04 -11.36
CA LYS A 85 0.33 -12.18 -11.77
C LYS A 85 0.48 -13.23 -10.68
N CYS A 86 0.54 -12.83 -9.41
CA CYS A 86 0.58 -13.78 -8.28
C CYS A 86 -0.71 -14.60 -8.21
N ILE A 87 -1.87 -13.97 -8.39
CA ILE A 87 -3.16 -14.66 -8.44
C ILE A 87 -3.21 -15.65 -9.61
N GLU A 88 -2.86 -15.20 -10.82
CA GLU A 88 -2.81 -16.06 -12.01
C GLU A 88 -1.85 -17.25 -11.79
N SER A 89 -0.68 -17.03 -11.18
CA SER A 89 0.26 -18.11 -10.88
C SER A 89 -0.30 -19.09 -9.85
N TYR A 90 -1.06 -18.62 -8.86
CA TYR A 90 -1.67 -19.45 -7.84
C TYR A 90 -2.80 -20.31 -8.41
N GLU A 91 -3.66 -19.73 -9.26
CA GLU A 91 -4.73 -20.44 -9.97
C GLU A 91 -4.18 -21.49 -10.94
N ASN A 92 -3.06 -21.20 -11.60
CA ASN A 92 -2.42 -22.15 -12.52
C ASN A 92 -1.66 -23.28 -11.80
N GLN A 93 -1.33 -23.11 -10.51
CA GLN A 93 -0.66 -24.13 -9.68
C GLN A 93 -1.63 -24.93 -8.81
N ASN A 94 -2.84 -24.42 -8.58
CA ASN A 94 -3.88 -25.07 -7.80
C ASN A 94 -5.22 -25.01 -8.54
N HIS A 95 -5.73 -26.16 -8.98
CA HIS A 95 -7.15 -26.37 -9.29
C HIS A 95 -8.00 -26.07 -8.03
N PHE A 96 -8.20 -24.79 -7.70
CA PHE A 96 -9.09 -24.37 -6.63
C PHE A 96 -10.40 -23.92 -7.25
N ASN A 97 -11.39 -24.81 -7.21
CA ASN A 97 -12.78 -24.50 -7.51
C ASN A 97 -13.26 -23.40 -6.56
N PHE A 98 -13.49 -22.19 -7.07
CA PHE A 98 -14.49 -21.31 -6.49
C PHE A 98 -15.85 -21.72 -7.04
N ASN A 99 -16.52 -22.64 -6.35
CA ASN A 99 -17.97 -22.75 -6.47
C ASN A 99 -18.57 -21.60 -5.63
N ILE A 100 -19.10 -20.60 -6.32
CA ILE A 100 -20.19 -19.76 -5.79
C ILE A 100 -21.50 -20.52 -6.05
#